data_AF-A0A969KJ48-F1
#
_entry.id   AF-A0A969KJ48-F1
#
_cell.length_a   1.000
_cell.length_b   1.000
_cell.length_c   1.000
_cell.angle_alpha   90.00
_cell.angle_beta   90.00
_cell.angle_gamma   90.00
#
_symmetry.space_group_name_H-M   'P 1'
#
loop_
_entity.id
_entity.type
_entity.pdbx_description
1 polymer ?
#
loop_
_entity_poly.entity_id
_entity_poly.type
_entity_poly.pdbx_seq_one_letter_code
_entity_poly.pdbx_strand_id
1 'polypeptide(L)'
;MTLTTLIIGVAITSALITGLMMARKQEIKNPLISYLQNFTGVLFIFSGVVKAIDPLGTAYKMEQYFSQFEVTFSETALSFIAPIFPALATISIAFSVFMIVFEIVLGVMLILGNRPKFTAWAFFLLVFFFLILTGFTYLTGYVPNDVNFFAFGSWSSFNEANMKVTDCGCFGDFLKLKPKISFFKDVFLMIPAILFVWKSKDMHQLFTKKTRMFAALGTTVLFTAFSLYNFVYDLPIVDFRPFANGVDVRTGKAEQVAKVSEAPIFFIYRNPQDTTEMKQFSDEELDKIPEGWEYFDRIQDKIETSKLFDFVNIQGKTISKTTYLMYDTGDGEPYLELSPEDTLDGLEPGWVLVNTKEDEQVIDADVSEQILNNPNPHFMIVCHDLKKTNKSAFATKIATLQKEAEAKGMEFYAVVGKVGTEEVEEFQKGMGIDFPFYIADDILLKTIVRSNPGIVLWKDGKIIHKWHYRHLPTLEEINVTYLK
;
A
#
# COMPACT_ATOMS: atom_id res chain seq x y z
N MET A 1 -14.12 -10.53 -0.86
CA MET A 1 -14.09 -11.58 -1.90
C MET A 1 -12.74 -12.27 -1.84
N THR A 2 -12.65 -13.60 -1.93
CA THR A 2 -11.36 -14.32 -1.86
C THR A 2 -10.81 -14.57 -3.26
N LEU A 3 -9.50 -14.84 -3.37
CA LEU A 3 -8.87 -15.25 -4.63
C LEU A 3 -9.54 -16.51 -5.20
N THR A 4 -9.89 -17.47 -4.35
CA THR A 4 -10.56 -18.71 -4.75
C THR A 4 -11.90 -18.43 -5.42
N THR A 5 -12.74 -17.57 -4.82
CA THR A 5 -14.02 -17.18 -5.41
C THR A 5 -13.82 -16.48 -6.76
N LEU A 6 -12.80 -15.63 -6.87
CA LEU A 6 -12.46 -14.96 -8.13
C LEU A 6 -12.09 -15.97 -9.22
N ILE A 7 -11.14 -16.86 -8.94
CA ILE A 7 -10.64 -17.84 -9.91
C ILE A 7 -11.75 -18.79 -10.35
N ILE A 8 -12.63 -19.23 -9.44
CA ILE A 8 -13.81 -20.03 -9.79
C ILE A 8 -14.74 -19.27 -10.72
N GLY A 9 -15.04 -18.00 -10.41
CA GLY A 9 -15.88 -17.15 -11.26
C GLY A 9 -15.31 -16.97 -12.67
N VAL A 10 -13.99 -16.74 -12.76
CA VAL A 10 -13.27 -16.67 -14.04
C VAL A 10 -13.35 -18.00 -14.78
N ALA A 11 -13.06 -19.13 -14.13
CA ALA A 11 -13.10 -20.46 -14.72
C ALA A 11 -14.47 -20.80 -15.31
N ILE A 12 -15.55 -20.56 -14.55
CA ILE A 12 -16.94 -20.79 -14.99
C ILE A 12 -17.25 -19.91 -16.20
N THR A 13 -16.95 -18.62 -16.12
CA THR A 13 -17.20 -17.67 -17.22
C THR A 13 -16.47 -18.09 -18.50
N SER A 14 -15.21 -18.50 -18.40
CA SER A 14 -14.40 -18.93 -19.53
C SER A 14 -14.84 -20.28 -20.11
N ALA A 15 -15.36 -21.19 -19.27
CA ALA A 15 -15.99 -22.42 -19.72
C ALA A 15 -17.27 -22.13 -20.51
N LEU A 16 -18.12 -21.21 -20.02
CA LEU A 16 -19.35 -20.79 -20.71
C LEU A 16 -19.05 -20.14 -22.06
N ILE A 17 -18.07 -19.23 -22.12
CA ILE A 17 -17.65 -18.58 -23.38
C ILE A 17 -17.17 -19.63 -24.37
N THR A 18 -16.27 -20.53 -23.94
CA THR A 18 -15.72 -21.58 -24.80
C THR A 18 -16.81 -22.55 -25.29
N GLY A 19 -17.73 -22.96 -24.40
CA GLY A 19 -18.86 -23.82 -24.75
C GLY A 19 -19.80 -23.16 -25.76
N LEU A 20 -20.07 -21.86 -25.62
CA LEU A 20 -20.88 -21.10 -26.57
C LEU A 20 -20.20 -20.95 -27.93
N MET A 21 -18.88 -20.77 -27.97
CA MET A 21 -18.10 -20.77 -29.21
C MET A 21 -18.16 -22.13 -29.92
N MET A 22 -18.07 -23.24 -29.17
CA MET A 22 -18.22 -24.60 -29.69
C MET A 22 -19.63 -24.82 -30.27
N ALA A 23 -20.68 -24.42 -29.53
CA ALA A 23 -22.07 -24.53 -29.96
C ALA A 23 -22.35 -23.74 -31.25
N ARG A 24 -21.69 -22.60 -31.43
CA ARG A 24 -21.81 -21.74 -32.63
C ARG A 24 -20.91 -22.16 -33.80
N LYS A 25 -20.25 -23.33 -33.72
CA LYS A 25 -19.31 -23.85 -34.74
C LYS A 25 -18.27 -22.81 -35.17
N GLN A 26 -17.82 -21.96 -34.24
CA GLN A 26 -16.73 -21.04 -34.52
C GLN A 26 -15.42 -21.83 -34.73
N GLU A 27 -14.43 -21.23 -35.41
CA GLU A 27 -13.14 -21.87 -35.73
C GLU A 27 -12.28 -22.11 -34.47
N ILE A 28 -12.70 -23.08 -33.64
CA ILE A 28 -11.93 -23.62 -32.54
C ILE A 28 -11.08 -24.75 -33.10
N LYS A 29 -9.76 -24.58 -33.05
CA LYS A 29 -8.81 -25.63 -33.44
C LYS A 29 -8.51 -26.57 -32.28
N ASN A 30 -8.34 -25.99 -31.08
CA ASN A 30 -8.05 -26.73 -29.87
C ASN A 30 -8.90 -26.18 -28.71
N PRO A 31 -9.89 -26.95 -28.20
CA PRO A 31 -10.77 -26.51 -27.12
C PRO A 31 -10.03 -26.10 -25.83
N LEU A 32 -8.93 -26.77 -25.50
CA LEU A 32 -8.13 -26.45 -24.32
C LEU A 32 -7.43 -25.10 -24.47
N ILE A 33 -6.81 -24.84 -25.62
CA ILE A 33 -6.15 -23.56 -25.89
C ILE A 33 -7.19 -22.43 -25.89
N SER A 34 -8.36 -22.65 -26.49
CA SER A 34 -9.45 -21.68 -26.47
C SER A 34 -9.98 -21.40 -25.06
N TYR A 35 -10.12 -22.43 -24.22
CA TYR A 35 -10.47 -22.26 -22.81
C TYR A 35 -9.42 -21.45 -22.06
N LEU A 36 -8.14 -21.82 -22.18
CA LEU A 36 -7.05 -21.08 -21.53
C LEU A 36 -6.98 -19.62 -22.01
N GLN A 37 -7.21 -19.38 -23.30
CA GLN A 37 -7.24 -18.06 -23.91
C GLN A 37 -8.38 -17.21 -23.36
N ASN A 38 -9.57 -17.80 -23.16
CA ASN A 38 -10.69 -17.12 -22.51
C ASN A 38 -10.47 -16.95 -20.99
N PHE A 39 -9.80 -17.90 -20.33
CA PHE A 39 -9.47 -17.84 -18.90
C PHE A 39 -8.53 -16.67 -18.61
N THR A 40 -7.39 -16.62 -19.29
CA THR A 40 -6.42 -15.54 -19.12
C THR A 40 -6.99 -14.20 -19.59
N GLY A 41 -7.80 -14.21 -20.66
CA GLY A 41 -8.47 -13.02 -21.16
C GLY A 41 -9.45 -12.40 -20.16
N VAL A 42 -10.34 -13.20 -19.57
CA VAL A 42 -11.29 -12.73 -18.55
C VAL A 42 -10.55 -12.26 -17.30
N LEU A 43 -9.53 -12.99 -16.84
CA LEU A 43 -8.72 -12.61 -15.69
C LEU A 43 -8.04 -11.26 -15.88
N PHE A 44 -7.44 -11.03 -17.05
CA PHE A 44 -6.74 -9.78 -17.36
C PHE A 44 -7.69 -8.59 -17.51
N ILE A 45 -8.87 -8.79 -18.12
CA ILE A 45 -9.89 -7.73 -18.17
C ILE A 45 -10.33 -7.38 -16.76
N PHE A 46 -10.68 -8.37 -15.93
CA PHE A 46 -11.11 -8.12 -14.56
C PHE A 46 -10.04 -7.39 -13.75
N SER A 47 -8.82 -7.93 -13.75
CA SER A 47 -7.64 -7.38 -13.07
C SER A 47 -7.31 -5.95 -13.52
N GLY A 48 -7.37 -5.69 -14.83
CA GLY A 48 -7.15 -4.35 -15.37
C GLY A 48 -8.28 -3.37 -15.03
N VAL A 49 -9.55 -3.79 -15.08
CA VAL A 49 -10.70 -2.93 -14.75
C VAL A 49 -10.65 -2.48 -13.29
N VAL A 50 -10.36 -3.38 -12.35
CA VAL A 50 -10.25 -2.99 -10.92
C VAL A 50 -9.11 -1.99 -10.68
N LYS A 51 -8.00 -2.10 -11.43
CA LYS A 51 -6.91 -1.11 -11.39
C LYS A 51 -7.29 0.19 -12.10
N ALA A 52 -8.10 0.15 -13.16
CA ALA A 52 -8.53 1.35 -13.87
C ALA A 52 -9.50 2.23 -13.05
N ILE A 53 -10.16 1.64 -12.03
CA ILE A 53 -10.94 2.38 -11.03
C ILE A 53 -10.02 3.22 -10.13
N ASP A 54 -8.82 2.73 -9.81
CA ASP A 54 -7.80 3.46 -9.03
C ASP A 54 -6.40 3.33 -9.65
N PRO A 55 -6.11 4.09 -10.72
CA PRO A 55 -4.82 4.04 -11.39
C PRO A 55 -3.68 4.64 -10.54
N LEU A 56 -4.02 5.50 -9.57
CA LEU A 56 -3.04 6.07 -8.62
C LEU A 56 -2.53 5.01 -7.65
N GLY A 57 -3.39 4.10 -7.19
CA GLY A 57 -2.97 2.95 -6.39
C GLY A 57 -1.87 2.13 -7.10
N THR A 58 -2.04 1.84 -8.39
CA THR A 58 -1.01 1.13 -9.18
C THR A 58 0.25 1.99 -9.38
N ALA A 59 0.12 3.30 -9.55
CA ALA A 59 1.26 4.21 -9.69
C ALA A 59 2.12 4.24 -8.41
N TYR A 60 1.51 4.34 -7.23
CA TYR A 60 2.23 4.31 -5.95
C TYR A 60 2.93 2.97 -5.72
N LYS A 61 2.33 1.86 -6.15
CA LYS A 61 3.01 0.55 -6.12
C LYS A 61 4.24 0.53 -7.01
N MET A 62 4.17 1.11 -8.20
CA MET A 62 5.34 1.21 -9.08
C MET A 62 6.42 2.11 -8.48
N GLU A 63 6.06 3.23 -7.85
CA GLU A 63 7.01 4.08 -7.12
C GLU A 63 7.72 3.31 -5.99
N GLN A 64 6.98 2.50 -5.23
CA GLN A 64 7.55 1.62 -4.20
C GLN A 64 8.51 0.59 -4.80
N TYR A 65 8.17 -0.05 -5.92
CA TYR A 65 9.08 -0.97 -6.61
C TYR A 65 10.34 -0.25 -7.10
N PHE A 66 10.20 0.93 -7.69
CA PHE A 66 11.33 1.69 -8.23
C PHE A 66 12.28 2.17 -7.13
N SER A 67 11.76 2.65 -6.00
CA SER A 67 12.63 3.05 -4.87
C SER A 67 13.38 1.85 -4.29
N GLN A 68 12.71 0.70 -4.14
CA GLN A 68 13.38 -0.51 -3.66
C GLN A 68 14.40 -1.05 -4.66
N PHE A 69 14.13 -0.97 -5.96
CA PHE A 69 15.10 -1.36 -6.98
C PHE A 69 16.30 -0.43 -7.03
N GLU A 70 16.12 0.89 -6.90
CA GLU A 70 17.23 1.83 -6.82
C GLU A 70 18.23 1.43 -5.72
N VAL A 71 17.73 1.21 -4.50
CA VAL A 71 18.55 0.76 -3.36
C VAL A 71 19.16 -0.61 -3.60
N THR A 72 18.40 -1.53 -4.19
CA THR A 72 18.87 -2.89 -4.47
C THR A 72 20.03 -2.91 -5.46
N PHE A 73 19.99 -2.08 -6.50
CA PHE A 73 21.00 -2.06 -7.56
C PHE A 73 22.15 -1.09 -7.29
N SER A 74 21.97 -0.04 -6.49
CA SER A 74 22.98 1.02 -6.26
C SER A 74 24.30 0.49 -5.67
N GLU A 75 24.23 -0.50 -4.79
CA GLU A 75 25.39 -1.07 -4.09
C GLU A 75 26.01 -2.27 -4.81
N THR A 76 25.64 -2.52 -6.06
CA THR A 76 26.03 -3.73 -6.81
C THR A 76 26.87 -3.40 -8.03
N ALA A 77 27.44 -4.44 -8.66
CA ALA A 77 28.10 -4.32 -9.97
C ALA A 77 27.17 -3.79 -11.09
N LEU A 78 25.84 -3.78 -10.86
CA LEU A 78 24.82 -3.29 -11.78
C LEU A 78 24.33 -1.87 -11.42
N SER A 79 25.10 -1.10 -10.65
CA SER A 79 24.75 0.27 -10.22
C SER A 79 24.46 1.23 -11.37
N PHE A 80 24.97 0.95 -12.58
CA PHE A 80 24.64 1.72 -13.79
C PHE A 80 23.15 1.69 -14.16
N ILE A 81 22.39 0.70 -13.68
CA ILE A 81 20.94 0.61 -13.89
C ILE A 81 20.19 1.49 -12.87
N ALA A 82 20.72 1.68 -11.66
CA ALA A 82 20.03 2.38 -10.57
C ALA A 82 19.42 3.75 -10.96
N PRO A 83 20.10 4.61 -11.77
CA PRO A 83 19.53 5.89 -12.19
C PRO A 83 18.26 5.80 -13.04
N ILE A 84 17.93 4.65 -13.62
CA ILE A 84 16.69 4.48 -14.40
C ILE A 84 15.45 4.52 -13.50
N PHE A 85 15.55 4.05 -12.26
CA PHE A 85 14.39 3.87 -11.39
C PHE A 85 13.80 5.22 -10.90
N PRO A 86 14.61 6.24 -10.51
CA PRO A 86 14.10 7.58 -10.26
C PRO A 86 13.40 8.21 -11.48
N ALA A 87 13.95 7.99 -12.68
CA ALA A 87 13.34 8.48 -13.91
C ALA A 87 11.99 7.81 -14.18
N LEU A 88 11.89 6.49 -13.95
CA LEU A 88 10.64 5.73 -14.04
C LEU A 88 9.62 6.16 -12.98
N ALA A 89 10.07 6.49 -11.76
CA ALA A 89 9.21 7.00 -10.69
C ALA A 89 8.56 8.35 -11.07
N THR A 90 9.28 9.20 -11.81
CA THR A 90 8.72 10.49 -12.28
C THR A 90 7.57 10.30 -13.28
N ILE A 91 7.58 9.20 -14.04
CA ILE A 91 6.53 8.85 -15.00
C ILE A 91 5.58 7.76 -14.49
N SER A 92 5.59 7.46 -13.17
CA SER A 92 4.84 6.36 -12.55
C SER A 92 3.35 6.35 -12.92
N ILE A 93 2.71 7.52 -12.95
CA ILE A 93 1.29 7.66 -13.30
C ILE A 93 1.04 7.30 -14.77
N ALA A 94 1.85 7.83 -15.69
CA ALA A 94 1.72 7.53 -17.10
C ALA A 94 2.01 6.04 -17.39
N PHE A 95 3.02 5.49 -16.73
CA PHE A 95 3.38 4.09 -16.79
C PHE A 95 2.26 3.19 -16.24
N SER A 96 1.66 3.56 -15.11
CA SER A 96 0.53 2.87 -14.50
C SER A 96 -0.67 2.82 -15.45
N VAL A 97 -1.12 3.97 -15.97
CA VAL A 97 -2.24 4.03 -16.92
C VAL A 97 -1.94 3.20 -18.17
N PHE A 98 -0.73 3.30 -18.72
CA PHE A 98 -0.32 2.49 -19.86
C PHE A 98 -0.40 0.99 -19.57
N MET A 99 0.18 0.53 -18.46
CA MET A 99 0.19 -0.88 -18.05
C MET A 99 -1.22 -1.42 -17.83
N ILE A 100 -2.08 -0.65 -17.15
CA ILE A 100 -3.48 -1.02 -16.89
C ILE A 100 -4.24 -1.16 -18.21
N VAL A 101 -4.17 -0.15 -19.08
CA VAL A 101 -4.85 -0.18 -20.39
C VAL A 101 -4.30 -1.32 -21.25
N PHE A 102 -2.99 -1.53 -21.23
CA PHE A 102 -2.34 -2.63 -21.94
C PHE A 102 -2.82 -3.99 -21.46
N GLU A 103 -2.95 -4.20 -20.15
CA GLU A 103 -3.47 -5.42 -19.54
C GLU A 103 -4.92 -5.70 -20.00
N ILE A 104 -5.80 -4.70 -19.96
CA ILE A 104 -7.20 -4.83 -20.41
C ILE A 104 -7.25 -5.12 -21.92
N VAL A 105 -6.49 -4.36 -22.72
CA VAL A 105 -6.45 -4.54 -24.18
C VAL A 105 -5.92 -5.92 -24.53
N LEU A 106 -4.88 -6.42 -23.85
CA LEU A 106 -4.41 -7.79 -24.02
C LEU A 106 -5.48 -8.80 -23.64
N GLY A 107 -6.21 -8.59 -22.55
CA GLY A 107 -7.34 -9.43 -22.17
C GLY A 107 -8.42 -9.51 -23.26
N VAL A 108 -8.80 -8.37 -23.84
CA VAL A 108 -9.74 -8.30 -24.98
C VAL A 108 -9.15 -8.98 -26.23
N MET A 109 -7.87 -8.77 -26.51
CA MET A 109 -7.18 -9.39 -27.64
C MET A 109 -7.09 -10.90 -27.50
N LEU A 110 -6.93 -11.43 -26.28
CA LEU A 110 -6.98 -12.85 -25.98
C LEU A 110 -8.40 -13.39 -26.24
N ILE A 111 -9.45 -12.83 -25.63
CA ILE A 111 -10.84 -13.32 -25.83
C ILE A 111 -11.21 -13.32 -27.31
N LEU A 112 -10.90 -12.25 -28.03
CA LEU A 112 -11.26 -12.13 -29.45
C LEU A 112 -10.30 -12.86 -30.40
N GLY A 113 -9.09 -13.19 -29.97
CA GLY A 113 -8.06 -13.76 -30.85
C GLY A 113 -7.47 -12.76 -31.84
N ASN A 114 -7.24 -11.53 -31.40
CA ASN A 114 -6.58 -10.52 -32.23
C ASN A 114 -5.09 -10.86 -32.35
N ARG A 115 -4.50 -10.76 -33.56
CA ARG A 115 -3.06 -10.95 -33.85
C ARG A 115 -2.36 -12.02 -32.96
N PRO A 116 -2.71 -13.32 -33.07
CA PRO A 116 -2.33 -14.34 -32.07
C PRO A 116 -0.84 -14.40 -31.70
N LYS A 117 0.06 -14.28 -32.68
CA LYS A 117 1.52 -14.27 -32.42
C LYS A 117 1.94 -13.08 -31.55
N PHE A 118 1.46 -11.89 -31.86
CA PHE A 118 1.78 -10.68 -31.10
C PHE A 118 1.17 -10.77 -29.70
N THR A 119 -0.11 -11.15 -29.60
CA THR A 119 -0.81 -11.26 -28.32
C THR A 119 -0.18 -12.30 -27.41
N ALA A 120 0.24 -13.46 -27.94
CA ALA A 120 0.93 -14.48 -27.18
C ALA A 120 2.27 -13.98 -26.60
N TRP A 121 3.10 -13.34 -27.42
CA TRP A 121 4.37 -12.76 -26.96
C TRP A 121 4.17 -11.61 -25.97
N ALA A 122 3.22 -10.72 -26.24
CA ALA A 122 2.90 -9.60 -25.36
C ALA A 122 2.36 -10.07 -23.99
N PHE A 123 1.47 -11.07 -23.99
CA PHE A 123 0.98 -11.72 -22.78
C PHE A 123 2.12 -12.39 -22.00
N PHE A 124 2.99 -13.14 -22.70
CA PHE A 124 4.16 -13.77 -22.09
C PHE A 124 5.07 -12.75 -21.43
N LEU A 125 5.44 -11.68 -22.14
CA LEU A 125 6.32 -10.64 -21.59
C LEU A 125 5.70 -9.92 -20.40
N LEU A 126 4.38 -9.65 -20.43
CA LEU A 126 3.70 -9.00 -19.32
C LEU A 126 3.64 -9.91 -18.08
N VAL A 127 3.28 -11.19 -18.23
CA VAL A 127 3.27 -12.16 -17.13
C VAL A 127 4.69 -12.38 -16.60
N PHE A 128 5.68 -12.47 -17.48
CA PHE A 128 7.08 -12.61 -17.09
C PHE A 128 7.58 -11.39 -16.30
N PHE A 129 7.21 -10.18 -16.72
CA PHE A 129 7.49 -8.96 -15.97
C PHE A 129 6.87 -9.00 -14.56
N PHE A 130 5.59 -9.35 -14.44
CA PHE A 130 4.94 -9.49 -13.13
C PHE A 130 5.53 -10.63 -12.30
N LEU A 131 5.95 -11.73 -12.92
CA LEU A 131 6.64 -12.82 -12.24
C LEU A 131 7.94 -12.35 -11.59
N ILE A 132 8.70 -11.46 -12.26
CA ILE A 132 9.91 -10.85 -11.68
C ILE A 132 9.53 -9.95 -10.49
N LEU A 133 8.53 -9.07 -10.63
CA LEU A 133 8.11 -8.19 -9.54
C LEU A 133 7.60 -8.95 -8.31
N THR A 134 6.70 -9.91 -8.53
CA THR A 134 6.13 -10.74 -7.46
C THR A 134 7.17 -11.66 -6.85
N GLY A 135 8.08 -12.19 -7.67
CA GLY A 135 9.23 -12.98 -7.23
C GLY A 135 10.17 -12.15 -6.36
N PHE A 136 10.55 -10.94 -6.80
CA PHE A 136 11.36 -10.02 -6.00
C PHE A 136 10.73 -9.77 -4.62
N THR A 137 9.46 -9.38 -4.60
CA THR A 137 8.75 -9.13 -3.33
C THR A 137 8.73 -10.36 -2.43
N TYR A 138 8.36 -11.52 -2.96
CA TYR A 138 8.33 -12.76 -2.18
C TYR A 138 9.73 -13.14 -1.65
N LEU A 139 10.76 -13.00 -2.47
CA LEU A 139 12.12 -13.37 -2.13
C LEU A 139 12.77 -12.40 -1.12
N THR A 140 12.37 -11.12 -1.11
CA THR A 140 12.86 -10.18 -0.07
C THR A 140 12.47 -10.59 1.34
N GLY A 141 11.44 -11.42 1.52
CA GLY A 141 11.12 -12.01 2.84
C GLY A 141 12.23 -12.91 3.40
N TYR A 142 13.16 -13.40 2.57
CA TYR A 142 14.33 -14.18 3.00
C TYR A 142 15.57 -13.31 3.24
N VAL A 143 15.49 -12.00 3.02
CA VAL A 143 16.63 -11.07 3.07
C VAL A 143 16.55 -10.21 4.33
N PRO A 144 17.52 -10.31 5.27
CA PRO A 144 17.58 -9.44 6.43
C PRO A 144 17.61 -7.94 6.06
N ASN A 145 17.13 -7.08 6.96
CA ASN A 145 16.89 -5.66 6.64
C ASN A 145 18.15 -4.86 6.27
N ASP A 146 19.30 -5.28 6.76
CA ASP A 146 20.65 -4.72 6.59
C ASP A 146 21.46 -5.41 5.47
N VAL A 147 20.86 -6.39 4.78
CA VAL A 147 21.52 -7.19 3.75
C VAL A 147 20.98 -6.83 2.37
N ASN A 148 21.88 -6.68 1.39
CA ASN A 148 21.49 -6.47 -0.01
C ASN A 148 20.88 -7.76 -0.60
N PHE A 149 19.83 -7.61 -1.44
CA PHE A 149 19.13 -8.71 -2.08
C PHE A 149 20.05 -9.74 -2.78
N PHE A 150 21.13 -9.30 -3.44
CA PHE A 150 22.03 -10.18 -4.19
C PHE A 150 23.07 -10.91 -3.35
N ALA A 151 23.13 -10.66 -2.03
CA ALA A 151 23.98 -11.39 -1.11
C ALA A 151 23.35 -12.74 -0.73
N PHE A 152 23.19 -13.63 -1.72
CA PHE A 152 22.48 -14.91 -1.58
C PHE A 152 23.00 -15.82 -0.46
N GLY A 153 24.26 -15.67 -0.04
CA GLY A 153 24.85 -16.42 1.07
C GLY A 153 24.42 -15.94 2.46
N SER A 154 23.83 -14.75 2.56
CA SER A 154 23.38 -14.13 3.82
C SER A 154 21.86 -14.18 3.97
N TRP A 155 21.17 -14.93 3.10
CA TRP A 155 19.73 -15.13 3.19
C TRP A 155 19.41 -16.03 4.38
N SER A 156 18.32 -15.71 5.07
CA SER A 156 17.88 -16.42 6.28
C SER A 156 16.51 -17.05 6.08
N SER A 157 15.91 -17.57 7.16
CA SER A 157 14.54 -18.07 7.13
C SER A 157 13.55 -16.97 6.74
N PHE A 158 12.49 -17.36 6.03
CA PHE A 158 11.44 -16.42 5.61
C PHE A 158 10.84 -15.69 6.81
N ASN A 159 10.86 -14.37 6.78
CA ASN A 159 10.17 -13.50 7.72
C ASN A 159 9.35 -12.45 6.95
N GLU A 160 8.06 -12.31 7.26
CA GLU A 160 7.18 -11.34 6.57
C GLU A 160 7.62 -9.88 6.82
N ALA A 161 8.22 -9.55 7.95
CA ALA A 161 8.71 -8.20 8.28
C ALA A 161 9.90 -7.74 7.43
N ASN A 162 10.59 -8.68 6.76
CA ASN A 162 11.68 -8.35 5.83
C ASN A 162 11.19 -7.92 4.45
N MET A 163 9.90 -8.14 4.13
CA MET A 163 9.36 -7.83 2.81
C MET A 163 9.39 -6.32 2.55
N LYS A 164 10.12 -5.91 1.51
CA LYS A 164 10.30 -4.50 1.16
C LYS A 164 9.07 -3.87 0.48
N VAL A 165 8.19 -4.70 -0.08
CA VAL A 165 6.89 -4.31 -0.63
C VAL A 165 5.85 -5.29 -0.08
N THR A 166 4.77 -4.80 0.51
CA THR A 166 3.85 -5.68 1.28
C THR A 166 2.74 -6.31 0.44
N ASP A 167 2.50 -5.81 -0.77
CA ASP A 167 1.58 -6.40 -1.74
C ASP A 167 1.96 -6.02 -3.18
N CYS A 168 1.66 -6.91 -4.13
CA CYS A 168 2.10 -6.78 -5.52
C CYS A 168 1.19 -5.91 -6.41
N GLY A 169 0.10 -5.35 -5.87
CA GLY A 169 -0.85 -4.51 -6.63
C GLY A 169 -1.59 -5.21 -7.78
N CYS A 170 -1.54 -6.54 -7.90
CA CYS A 170 -2.10 -7.25 -9.06
C CYS A 170 -3.60 -7.06 -9.26
N PHE A 171 -4.38 -6.79 -8.22
CA PHE A 171 -5.82 -6.47 -8.31
C PHE A 171 -6.12 -5.08 -7.73
N GLY A 172 -5.10 -4.22 -7.61
CA GLY A 172 -5.21 -2.96 -6.87
C GLY A 172 -5.70 -3.17 -5.45
N ASP A 173 -6.43 -2.18 -4.93
CA ASP A 173 -7.02 -2.23 -3.57
C ASP A 173 -8.25 -3.16 -3.47
N PHE A 174 -8.78 -3.67 -4.59
CA PHE A 174 -9.92 -4.61 -4.58
C PHE A 174 -9.58 -5.92 -3.86
N LEU A 175 -8.37 -6.46 -4.08
CA LEU A 175 -7.89 -7.69 -3.46
C LEU A 175 -6.38 -7.65 -3.27
N LYS A 176 -5.94 -7.32 -2.06
CA LYS A 176 -4.53 -7.39 -1.67
C LYS A 176 -4.13 -8.84 -1.44
N LEU A 177 -3.24 -9.33 -2.29
CA LEU A 177 -2.70 -10.68 -2.20
C LEU A 177 -1.36 -10.66 -1.49
N LYS A 178 -1.16 -11.59 -0.55
CA LYS A 178 0.16 -11.84 0.04
C LYS A 178 1.18 -12.12 -1.09
N PRO A 179 2.41 -11.59 -1.01
CA PRO A 179 3.40 -11.74 -2.08
C PRO A 179 3.63 -13.19 -2.54
N LYS A 180 3.66 -14.14 -1.61
CA LYS A 180 3.73 -15.58 -1.91
C LYS A 180 2.61 -16.05 -2.85
N ILE A 181 1.37 -15.67 -2.55
CA ILE A 181 0.20 -16.05 -3.35
C ILE A 181 0.27 -15.40 -4.74
N SER A 182 0.66 -14.12 -4.80
CA SER A 182 0.85 -13.39 -6.06
C SER A 182 1.90 -14.05 -6.95
N PHE A 183 3.05 -14.44 -6.37
CA PHE A 183 4.13 -15.11 -7.09
C PHE A 183 3.67 -16.43 -7.70
N PHE A 184 3.05 -17.32 -6.91
CA PHE A 184 2.56 -18.60 -7.43
C PHE A 184 1.44 -18.44 -8.46
N LYS A 185 0.61 -17.41 -8.34
CA LYS A 185 -0.39 -17.04 -9.35
C LYS A 185 0.29 -16.68 -10.68
N ASP A 186 1.37 -15.90 -10.67
CA ASP A 186 2.11 -15.56 -11.90
C ASP A 186 2.90 -16.76 -12.46
N VAL A 187 3.44 -17.63 -11.61
CA VAL A 187 4.02 -18.93 -12.03
C VAL A 187 2.98 -19.78 -12.77
N PHE A 188 1.75 -19.87 -12.22
CA PHE A 188 0.65 -20.59 -12.87
C PHE A 188 0.26 -19.97 -14.20
N LEU A 189 0.19 -18.63 -14.30
CA LEU A 189 -0.10 -17.93 -15.55
C LEU A 189 1.03 -18.06 -16.58
N MET A 190 2.24 -18.42 -16.15
CA MET A 190 3.33 -18.69 -17.06
C MET A 190 3.12 -19.94 -17.92
N ILE A 191 2.35 -20.91 -17.42
CA ILE A 191 2.01 -22.14 -18.15
C ILE A 191 1.21 -21.82 -19.44
N PRO A 192 0.03 -21.17 -19.40
CA PRO A 192 -0.68 -20.80 -20.61
C PRO A 192 0.10 -19.80 -21.46
N ALA A 193 0.91 -18.92 -20.87
CA ALA A 193 1.72 -17.97 -21.63
C ALA A 193 2.76 -18.64 -22.53
N ILE A 194 3.52 -19.62 -22.00
CA ILE A 194 4.47 -20.40 -22.79
C ILE A 194 3.72 -21.20 -23.86
N LEU A 195 2.60 -21.83 -23.49
CA LEU A 195 1.76 -22.57 -24.43
C LEU A 195 1.28 -21.68 -25.59
N PHE A 196 0.83 -20.44 -25.33
CA PHE A 196 0.39 -19.53 -26.38
C PHE A 196 1.51 -19.13 -27.32
N VAL A 197 2.74 -18.95 -26.84
CA VAL A 197 3.88 -18.64 -27.70
C VAL A 197 4.15 -19.80 -28.67
N TRP A 198 4.21 -21.04 -28.17
CA TRP A 198 4.46 -22.23 -28.99
C TRP A 198 3.29 -22.62 -29.89
N LYS A 199 2.05 -22.47 -29.40
CA LYS A 199 0.81 -22.89 -30.06
C LYS A 199 -0.02 -21.71 -30.56
N SER A 200 0.61 -20.57 -30.86
CA SER A 200 -0.08 -19.35 -31.34
C SER A 200 -0.93 -19.55 -32.60
N LYS A 201 -0.66 -20.60 -33.40
CA LYS A 201 -1.47 -20.97 -34.57
C LYS A 201 -2.80 -21.65 -34.22
N ASP A 202 -2.89 -22.23 -33.03
CA ASP A 202 -4.04 -23.00 -32.53
C ASP A 202 -5.02 -22.13 -31.72
N MET A 203 -4.61 -20.90 -31.38
CA MET A 203 -5.47 -19.88 -30.76
C MET A 203 -6.66 -19.55 -31.66
N HIS A 204 -7.84 -19.45 -31.06
CA HIS A 204 -9.06 -19.10 -31.81
C HIS A 204 -9.02 -17.65 -32.25
N GLN A 205 -9.79 -17.35 -33.30
CA GLN A 205 -9.98 -16.00 -33.80
C GLN A 205 -11.47 -15.76 -34.04
N LEU A 206 -12.06 -14.84 -33.28
CA LEU A 206 -13.47 -14.51 -33.37
C LEU A 206 -13.70 -13.33 -34.32
N PHE A 207 -14.85 -13.33 -34.99
CA PHE A 207 -15.30 -12.24 -35.86
C PHE A 207 -14.31 -11.91 -36.99
N THR A 208 -14.48 -10.75 -37.63
CA THR A 208 -13.58 -10.27 -38.69
C THR A 208 -12.34 -9.59 -38.10
N LYS A 209 -11.25 -9.55 -38.87
CA LYS A 209 -10.01 -8.83 -38.51
C LYS A 209 -10.27 -7.35 -38.19
N LYS A 210 -11.18 -6.69 -38.92
CA LYS A 210 -11.56 -5.29 -38.68
C LYS A 210 -12.23 -5.14 -37.32
N THR A 211 -13.20 -5.99 -37.00
CA THR A 211 -13.90 -5.98 -35.71
C THR A 211 -12.93 -6.16 -34.54
N ARG A 212 -12.01 -7.12 -34.62
CA ARG A 212 -10.99 -7.34 -33.57
C ARG A 212 -10.08 -6.13 -33.36
N MET A 213 -9.70 -5.46 -34.44
CA MET A 213 -8.84 -4.28 -34.38
C MET A 213 -9.58 -3.07 -33.80
N PHE A 214 -10.82 -2.81 -34.22
CA PHE A 214 -11.65 -1.74 -33.66
C PHE A 214 -12.01 -1.98 -32.20
N ALA A 215 -12.24 -3.24 -31.79
CA ALA A 215 -12.46 -3.58 -30.39
C ALA A 215 -11.24 -3.26 -29.54
N ALA A 216 -10.03 -3.65 -29.98
CA ALA A 216 -8.79 -3.32 -29.28
C ALA A 216 -8.58 -1.81 -29.18
N LEU A 217 -8.72 -1.07 -30.29
CA LEU A 217 -8.57 0.39 -30.31
C LEU A 217 -9.62 1.11 -29.46
N GLY A 218 -10.89 0.71 -29.57
CA GLY A 218 -11.98 1.26 -28.77
C GLY A 218 -11.76 1.03 -27.28
N THR A 219 -11.28 -0.17 -26.91
CA THR A 219 -10.89 -0.50 -25.53
C THR A 219 -9.76 0.41 -25.04
N THR A 220 -8.73 0.64 -25.86
CA THR A 220 -7.63 1.56 -25.53
C THR A 220 -8.14 2.96 -25.24
N VAL A 221 -8.94 3.55 -26.15
CA VAL A 221 -9.46 4.92 -25.98
C VAL A 221 -10.37 5.01 -24.74
N LEU A 222 -11.30 4.07 -24.60
CA LEU A 222 -12.26 4.03 -23.50
C LEU A 222 -11.55 3.93 -22.14
N PHE A 223 -10.65 2.97 -21.96
CA PHE A 223 -10.01 2.76 -20.65
C PHE A 223 -8.91 3.76 -20.35
N THR A 224 -8.33 4.41 -21.36
CA THR A 224 -7.48 5.58 -21.14
C THR A 224 -8.31 6.74 -20.60
N ALA A 225 -9.44 7.08 -21.25
CA ALA A 225 -10.33 8.13 -20.77
C ALA A 225 -10.90 7.82 -19.37
N PHE A 226 -11.29 6.57 -19.13
CA PHE A 226 -11.78 6.12 -17.82
C PHE A 226 -10.72 6.25 -16.72
N SER A 227 -9.48 5.83 -16.98
CA SER A 227 -8.39 5.98 -16.03
C SER A 227 -8.12 7.46 -15.74
N LEU A 228 -8.03 8.29 -16.79
CA LEU A 228 -7.82 9.74 -16.64
C LEU A 228 -8.95 10.40 -15.83
N TYR A 229 -10.21 9.98 -16.02
CA TYR A 229 -11.34 10.50 -15.25
C TYR A 229 -11.20 10.21 -13.75
N ASN A 230 -10.91 8.95 -13.38
CA ASN A 230 -10.79 8.50 -11.98
C ASN A 230 -9.56 9.03 -11.22
N PHE A 231 -8.65 9.78 -11.88
CA PHE A 231 -7.52 10.41 -11.20
C PHE A 231 -7.36 11.91 -11.43
N VAL A 232 -7.66 12.42 -12.63
CA VAL A 232 -7.49 13.86 -12.94
C VAL A 232 -8.71 14.66 -12.52
N TYR A 233 -9.89 14.10 -12.75
CA TYR A 233 -11.13 14.84 -12.65
C TYR A 233 -11.82 14.58 -11.32
N ASP A 234 -11.87 13.32 -10.88
CA ASP A 234 -12.58 12.96 -9.66
C ASP A 234 -11.88 11.86 -8.86
N LEU A 235 -12.48 11.48 -7.73
CA LEU A 235 -12.11 10.29 -6.96
C LEU A 235 -12.50 9.00 -7.69
N PRO A 236 -11.89 7.85 -7.32
CA PRO A 236 -12.34 6.53 -7.78
C PRO A 236 -13.84 6.34 -7.60
N ILE A 237 -14.53 5.91 -8.67
CA ILE A 237 -15.99 5.68 -8.64
C ILE A 237 -16.39 4.66 -7.56
N VAL A 238 -15.54 3.66 -7.34
CA VAL A 238 -15.70 2.69 -6.25
C VAL A 238 -14.44 2.72 -5.40
N ASP A 239 -14.62 2.91 -4.10
CA ASP A 239 -13.51 2.95 -3.16
C ASP A 239 -13.37 1.61 -2.43
N PHE A 240 -12.29 0.88 -2.73
CA PHE A 240 -11.97 -0.40 -2.08
C PHE A 240 -11.07 -0.26 -0.84
N ARG A 241 -10.71 0.98 -0.46
CA ARG A 241 -9.76 1.25 0.63
C ARG A 241 -10.46 1.21 1.99
N PRO A 242 -9.71 1.02 3.10
CA PRO A 242 -10.29 0.98 4.45
C PRO A 242 -10.94 2.31 4.90
N PHE A 243 -10.77 3.38 4.13
CA PHE A 243 -11.36 4.69 4.38
C PHE A 243 -12.55 4.99 3.46
N ALA A 244 -13.20 3.98 2.90
CA ALA A 244 -14.36 4.19 2.04
C ALA A 244 -15.50 4.93 2.77
N ASN A 245 -16.38 5.59 2.01
CA ASN A 245 -17.53 6.28 2.58
C ASN A 245 -18.42 5.29 3.37
N GLY A 246 -18.83 5.69 4.56
CA GLY A 246 -19.64 4.91 5.50
C GLY A 246 -18.86 3.99 6.44
N VAL A 247 -17.53 3.87 6.28
CA VAL A 247 -16.71 3.01 7.15
C VAL A 247 -16.46 3.66 8.50
N ASP A 248 -16.58 2.85 9.56
CA ASP A 248 -16.13 3.18 10.91
C ASP A 248 -14.65 2.84 11.06
N VAL A 249 -13.83 3.87 11.08
CA VAL A 249 -12.37 3.75 11.11
C VAL A 249 -11.87 3.36 12.49
N ARG A 250 -12.59 3.75 13.55
CA ARG A 250 -12.27 3.37 14.92
C ARG A 250 -12.38 1.85 15.11
N THR A 251 -13.44 1.24 14.59
CA THR A 251 -13.56 -0.23 14.59
C THR A 251 -12.43 -0.87 13.79
N GLY A 252 -12.10 -0.34 12.61
CA GLY A 252 -11.00 -0.83 11.79
C GLY A 252 -9.63 -0.76 12.48
N LYS A 253 -9.34 0.32 13.22
CA LYS A 253 -8.14 0.47 14.04
C LYS A 253 -8.09 -0.59 15.15
N ALA A 254 -9.18 -0.77 15.89
CA ALA A 254 -9.28 -1.77 16.96
C ALA A 254 -9.05 -3.20 16.45
N GLU A 255 -9.62 -3.56 15.30
CA GLU A 255 -9.41 -4.88 14.68
C GLU A 255 -7.97 -5.12 14.24
N GLN A 256 -7.26 -4.09 13.76
CA GLN A 256 -5.85 -4.20 13.42
C GLN A 256 -4.99 -4.37 14.67
N VAL A 257 -5.23 -3.59 15.72
CA VAL A 257 -4.52 -3.71 17.00
C VAL A 257 -4.71 -5.10 17.60
N ALA A 258 -5.94 -5.64 17.57
CA ALA A 258 -6.21 -7.00 18.02
C ALA A 258 -5.40 -8.06 17.24
N LYS A 259 -5.34 -7.94 15.91
CA LYS A 259 -4.54 -8.86 15.07
C LYS A 259 -3.04 -8.77 15.33
N VAL A 260 -2.53 -7.58 15.66
CA VAL A 260 -1.11 -7.40 16.03
C VAL A 260 -0.83 -8.04 17.38
N SER A 261 -1.74 -7.91 18.36
CA SER A 261 -1.58 -8.55 19.66
C SER A 261 -1.62 -10.09 19.60
N GLU A 262 -2.28 -10.65 18.59
CA GLU A 262 -2.33 -12.11 18.33
C GLU A 262 -1.15 -12.62 17.48
N ALA A 263 -0.21 -11.75 17.06
CA ALA A 263 0.92 -12.15 16.23
C ALA A 263 1.85 -13.13 16.97
N PRO A 264 2.32 -14.20 16.30
CA PRO A 264 3.18 -15.20 16.92
C PRO A 264 4.48 -14.57 17.43
N ILE A 265 4.83 -14.89 18.67
CA ILE A 265 6.10 -14.49 19.29
C ILE A 265 7.14 -15.55 18.94
N PHE A 266 8.29 -15.11 18.44
CA PHE A 266 9.44 -15.95 18.18
C PHE A 266 10.53 -15.70 19.23
N PHE A 267 11.16 -16.76 19.69
CA PHE A 267 12.29 -16.74 20.61
C PHE A 267 13.56 -17.10 19.84
N ILE A 268 14.58 -16.25 19.92
CA ILE A 268 15.91 -16.49 19.34
C ILE A 268 16.76 -17.20 20.38
N TYR A 269 17.32 -18.35 19.99
CA TYR A 269 18.33 -19.05 20.75
C TYR A 269 19.64 -19.05 19.97
N ARG A 270 20.75 -18.92 20.71
CA ARG A 270 22.11 -18.90 20.19
C ARG A 270 22.85 -20.16 20.63
N ASN A 271 23.63 -20.71 19.70
CA ASN A 271 24.55 -21.79 20.00
C ASN A 271 25.74 -21.24 20.83
N PRO A 272 26.04 -21.76 22.03
CA PRO A 272 27.19 -21.30 22.80
C PRO A 272 28.54 -21.71 22.19
N GLN A 273 28.59 -22.74 21.33
CA GLN A 273 29.82 -23.17 20.67
C GLN A 273 30.13 -22.41 19.37
N ASP A 274 29.11 -21.81 18.73
CA ASP A 274 29.26 -20.94 17.56
C ASP A 274 28.34 -19.73 17.68
N THR A 275 28.93 -18.59 18.05
CA THR A 275 28.19 -17.36 18.33
C THR A 275 27.55 -16.73 17.10
N THR A 276 27.83 -17.25 15.90
CA THR A 276 27.23 -16.82 14.63
C THR A 276 26.00 -17.65 14.24
N GLU A 277 25.75 -18.78 14.91
CA GLU A 277 24.58 -19.63 14.67
C GLU A 277 23.42 -19.25 15.61
N MET A 278 22.41 -18.58 15.07
CA MET A 278 21.16 -18.23 15.78
C MET A 278 19.97 -18.91 15.11
N LYS A 279 19.01 -19.40 15.90
CA LYS A 279 17.77 -20.02 15.41
C LYS A 279 16.56 -19.44 16.13
N GLN A 280 15.47 -19.31 15.38
CA GLN A 280 14.19 -18.80 15.86
C GLN A 280 13.24 -19.97 16.12
N PHE A 281 12.55 -19.93 17.26
CA PHE A 281 11.55 -20.91 17.68
C PHE A 281 10.25 -20.19 18.01
N SER A 282 9.12 -20.68 17.54
CA SER A 282 7.81 -20.21 18.01
C SER A 282 7.47 -20.79 19.38
N ASP A 283 6.45 -20.25 20.05
CA ASP A 283 5.97 -20.76 21.36
C ASP A 283 5.62 -22.26 21.31
N GLU A 284 5.10 -22.75 20.18
CA GLU A 284 4.79 -24.17 19.95
C GLU A 284 6.01 -25.05 19.66
N GLU A 285 7.18 -24.44 19.43
CA GLU A 285 8.42 -25.12 19.01
C GLU A 285 9.53 -25.06 20.06
N LEU A 286 9.22 -24.59 21.27
CA LEU A 286 10.16 -24.57 22.39
C LEU A 286 10.68 -25.97 22.72
N ASP A 287 9.88 -27.02 22.52
CA ASP A 287 10.29 -28.42 22.72
C ASP A 287 11.35 -28.90 21.70
N LYS A 288 11.59 -28.14 20.62
CA LYS A 288 12.56 -28.48 19.56
C LYS A 288 13.89 -27.75 19.72
N ILE A 289 14.08 -27.00 20.81
CA ILE A 289 15.33 -26.29 21.08
C ILE A 289 16.45 -27.32 21.29
N PRO A 290 17.58 -27.24 20.55
CA PRO A 290 18.70 -28.15 20.76
C PRO A 290 19.27 -28.00 22.17
N GLU A 291 19.64 -29.13 22.77
CA GLU A 291 20.13 -29.18 24.14
C GLU A 291 21.42 -28.34 24.31
N GLY A 292 21.42 -27.44 25.30
CA GLY A 292 22.54 -26.54 25.59
C GLY A 292 22.53 -25.20 24.83
N TRP A 293 21.51 -24.88 24.03
CA TRP A 293 21.39 -23.57 23.41
C TRP A 293 20.89 -22.51 24.40
N GLU A 294 21.41 -21.29 24.29
CA GLU A 294 21.12 -20.20 25.22
C GLU A 294 20.08 -19.25 24.63
N TYR A 295 19.12 -18.81 25.44
CA TYR A 295 18.17 -17.78 25.04
C TYR A 295 18.92 -16.46 24.77
N PHE A 296 18.66 -15.86 23.61
CA PHE A 296 19.31 -14.62 23.18
C PHE A 296 18.35 -13.44 23.23
N ASP A 297 17.21 -13.54 22.53
CA ASP A 297 16.24 -12.45 22.43
C ASP A 297 14.85 -12.98 22.03
N ARG A 298 13.81 -12.15 22.11
CA ARG A 298 12.49 -12.43 21.56
C ARG A 298 12.16 -11.42 20.47
N ILE A 299 11.71 -11.92 19.34
CA ILE A 299 11.12 -11.11 18.29
C ILE A 299 9.64 -11.44 18.26
N GLN A 300 8.83 -10.52 18.74
CA GLN A 300 7.46 -10.49 18.25
C GLN A 300 7.54 -10.00 16.81
N ASP A 301 6.95 -10.72 15.86
CA ASP A 301 6.81 -10.18 14.51
C ASP A 301 6.20 -8.79 14.67
N LYS A 302 6.99 -7.75 14.35
CA LYS A 302 6.48 -6.41 14.12
C LYS A 302 5.65 -6.56 12.85
N ILE A 303 4.42 -7.06 13.01
CA ILE A 303 3.34 -6.52 12.20
C ILE A 303 3.35 -5.06 12.64
N GLU A 304 4.07 -4.21 11.90
CA GLU A 304 3.95 -2.77 12.07
C GLU A 304 2.45 -2.54 12.13
N THR A 305 1.96 -2.05 13.29
CA THR A 305 0.65 -1.42 13.35
C THR A 305 0.76 -0.41 12.24
N SER A 306 0.14 -0.73 11.10
CA SER A 306 0.36 0.09 9.94
C SER A 306 -0.04 1.47 10.40
N LYS A 307 0.85 2.46 10.24
CA LYS A 307 0.61 3.86 10.62
C LYS A 307 -0.61 4.46 9.90
N LEU A 308 -1.41 3.60 9.26
CA LEU A 308 -2.71 3.77 8.66
C LEU A 308 -3.73 4.47 9.57
N PHE A 309 -3.48 4.72 10.85
CA PHE A 309 -4.40 5.53 11.66
C PHE A 309 -3.73 6.58 12.54
N ASP A 310 -2.42 6.80 12.37
CA ASP A 310 -1.66 7.68 13.27
C ASP A 310 -1.60 9.10 12.69
N PHE A 311 -2.18 10.05 13.43
CA PHE A 311 -2.21 11.48 13.16
C PHE A 311 -1.44 12.20 14.25
N VAL A 312 -0.38 12.91 13.88
CA VAL A 312 0.57 13.50 14.81
C VAL A 312 0.46 15.02 14.77
N ASN A 313 0.40 15.67 15.92
CA ASN A 313 0.37 17.12 15.98
C ASN A 313 1.77 17.74 15.78
N ILE A 314 1.92 18.56 14.73
CA ILE A 314 3.15 19.28 14.37
C ILE A 314 3.47 20.40 15.37
N GLN A 315 2.45 20.94 16.04
CA GLN A 315 2.54 22.10 16.92
C GLN A 315 2.51 21.71 18.41
N GLY A 316 2.43 20.41 18.73
CA GLY A 316 2.42 19.89 20.09
C GLY A 316 3.82 19.76 20.67
N LYS A 317 4.30 20.79 21.39
CA LYS A 317 5.53 20.69 22.19
C LYS A 317 5.21 19.94 23.49
N THR A 318 5.35 18.62 23.51
CA THR A 318 5.37 17.87 24.79
C THR A 318 6.81 17.67 25.21
N ILE A 319 7.19 18.21 26.37
CA ILE A 319 8.52 18.03 26.96
C ILE A 319 8.53 16.67 27.67
N SER A 320 9.24 15.69 27.12
CA SER A 320 9.58 14.49 27.89
C SER A 320 10.71 14.80 28.85
N LYS A 321 10.59 14.38 30.12
CA LYS A 321 11.67 14.44 31.10
C LYS A 321 12.22 13.04 31.33
N THR A 322 13.33 12.71 30.67
CA THR A 322 14.08 11.49 30.99
C THR A 322 14.99 11.78 32.19
N THR A 323 14.82 11.02 33.28
CA THR A 323 15.68 11.13 34.47
C THR A 323 16.71 10.01 34.45
N TYR A 324 17.99 10.35 34.43
CA TYR A 324 19.07 9.36 34.41
C TYR A 324 19.48 9.02 35.85
N LEU A 325 19.54 7.73 36.18
CA LEU A 325 20.16 7.25 37.42
C LEU A 325 21.52 6.66 37.09
N MET A 326 22.59 7.18 37.68
CA MET A 326 23.95 6.64 37.49
C MET A 326 24.37 5.94 38.78
N TYR A 327 24.97 4.75 38.64
CA TYR A 327 25.72 4.10 39.71
C TYR A 327 27.22 4.26 39.38
N ASP A 328 28.13 4.10 40.34
CA ASP A 328 29.58 4.05 40.09
C ASP A 328 30.08 2.71 40.63
N THR A 329 30.42 1.78 39.73
CA THR A 329 30.95 0.45 40.09
C THR A 329 32.47 0.43 40.21
N GLY A 330 33.18 1.53 39.91
CA GLY A 330 34.64 1.55 39.86
C GLY A 330 35.29 0.80 38.69
N ASP A 331 34.50 0.07 37.87
CA ASP A 331 35.00 -0.79 36.78
C ASP A 331 34.65 -0.27 35.36
N GLY A 332 34.14 0.96 35.26
CA GLY A 332 34.15 1.71 34.00
C GLY A 332 32.86 1.76 33.18
N GLU A 333 31.75 1.11 33.58
CA GLU A 333 30.42 1.39 33.00
C GLU A 333 29.30 1.07 34.01
N PRO A 334 28.52 2.08 34.48
CA PRO A 334 27.17 1.80 34.96
C PRO A 334 26.17 2.86 34.45
N TYR A 335 25.26 2.47 33.58
CA TYR A 335 24.06 3.26 33.31
C TYR A 335 22.82 2.36 33.26
N LEU A 336 21.78 2.79 33.96
CA LEU A 336 20.42 2.25 33.83
C LEU A 336 19.54 3.40 33.33
N GLU A 337 18.99 3.27 32.14
CA GLU A 337 18.06 4.24 31.56
C GLU A 337 16.64 3.88 31.97
N LEU A 338 15.93 4.80 32.64
CA LEU A 338 14.54 4.62 33.06
C LEU A 338 13.63 5.56 32.27
N SER A 339 12.54 5.00 31.74
CA SER A 339 11.44 5.73 31.09
C SER A 339 10.60 6.48 32.13
N PRO A 340 9.89 7.58 31.79
CA PRO A 340 9.00 8.30 32.72
C PRO A 340 7.91 7.44 33.38
N GLU A 341 7.63 6.26 32.82
CA GLU A 341 6.59 5.32 33.23
C GLU A 341 7.11 4.25 34.21
N ASP A 342 8.43 4.13 34.38
CA ASP A 342 9.04 3.10 35.22
C ASP A 342 8.95 3.48 36.71
N THR A 343 8.38 2.58 37.52
CA THR A 343 8.32 2.73 38.97
C THR A 343 9.61 2.25 39.62
N LEU A 344 10.15 3.02 40.58
CA LEU A 344 11.40 2.73 41.33
C LEU A 344 11.29 1.54 42.31
N ASP A 345 10.19 0.79 42.28
CA ASP A 345 9.93 -0.31 43.21
C ASP A 345 10.83 -1.51 42.87
N GLY A 346 11.72 -1.86 43.81
CA GLY A 346 12.62 -3.03 43.69
C GLY A 346 14.11 -2.71 43.52
N LEU A 347 14.49 -1.43 43.52
CA LEU A 347 15.90 -1.03 43.47
C LEU A 347 16.61 -1.29 44.82
N GLU A 348 17.72 -2.04 44.79
CA GLU A 348 18.52 -2.36 45.99
C GLU A 348 19.03 -1.09 46.72
N PRO A 349 19.23 -1.10 48.06
CA PRO A 349 19.70 0.09 48.78
C PRO A 349 21.13 0.47 48.36
N GLY A 350 21.29 1.56 47.59
CA GLY A 350 22.61 2.02 47.12
C GLY A 350 22.62 2.99 45.93
N TRP A 351 21.48 3.18 45.25
CA TRP A 351 21.36 4.13 44.14
C TRP A 351 21.44 5.58 44.62
N VAL A 352 22.28 6.38 43.96
CA VAL A 352 22.40 7.82 44.19
C VAL A 352 21.99 8.54 42.90
N LEU A 353 21.20 9.60 43.02
CA LEU A 353 20.76 10.41 41.88
C LEU A 353 21.93 11.31 41.45
N VAL A 354 22.58 11.01 40.31
CA VAL A 354 23.83 11.69 39.93
C VAL A 354 23.59 12.83 38.93
N ASN A 355 22.62 12.73 38.01
CA ASN A 355 22.30 13.85 37.10
C ASN A 355 20.92 13.71 36.43
N THR A 356 20.21 14.83 36.23
CA THR A 356 19.01 14.88 35.39
C THR A 356 19.38 15.57 34.09
N LYS A 357 19.27 14.87 32.95
CA LYS A 357 19.51 15.47 31.65
C LYS A 357 18.15 15.69 31.00
N GLU A 358 17.74 16.95 30.90
CA GLU A 358 16.51 17.33 30.20
C GLU A 358 16.79 17.28 28.70
N ASP A 359 16.55 16.13 28.06
CA ASP A 359 16.55 16.05 26.61
C ASP A 359 15.20 16.60 26.10
N GLU A 360 15.22 17.77 25.47
CA GLU A 360 14.06 18.30 24.71
C GLU A 360 13.80 17.38 23.51
N GLN A 361 13.07 16.28 23.73
CA GLN A 361 12.43 15.58 22.64
C GLN A 361 11.08 16.24 22.37
N VAL A 362 10.88 16.71 21.13
CA VAL A 362 9.56 17.08 20.63
C VAL A 362 8.77 15.78 20.49
N ILE A 363 8.00 15.42 21.52
CA ILE A 363 6.99 14.36 21.38
C ILE A 363 5.74 15.01 20.79
N ASP A 364 5.76 15.06 19.46
CA ASP A 364 4.67 14.84 18.54
C ASP A 364 3.46 14.13 19.21
N ALA A 365 2.47 14.90 19.69
CA ALA A 365 1.29 14.35 20.36
C ALA A 365 0.38 13.65 19.33
N ASP A 366 0.13 12.35 19.50
CA ASP A 366 -0.83 11.59 18.70
C ASP A 366 -2.27 12.09 18.99
N VAL A 367 -2.93 12.63 17.96
CA VAL A 367 -4.31 13.15 18.02
C VAL A 367 -5.34 12.19 17.44
N SER A 368 -4.93 10.97 17.06
CA SER A 368 -5.79 9.99 16.38
C SER A 368 -7.02 9.63 17.19
N GLU A 369 -6.85 9.38 18.49
CA GLU A 369 -7.97 9.05 19.37
C GLU A 369 -8.95 10.23 19.53
N GLN A 370 -8.45 11.48 19.50
CA GLN A 370 -9.31 12.67 19.56
C GLN A 370 -10.18 12.77 18.30
N ILE A 371 -9.56 12.59 17.12
CA ILE A 371 -10.25 12.61 15.83
C ILE A 371 -11.29 11.48 15.76
N LEU A 372 -10.87 10.24 16.07
CA LEU A 372 -11.73 9.06 15.94
C LEU A 372 -12.88 9.02 16.94
N ASN A 373 -12.72 9.66 18.11
CA ASN A 373 -13.76 9.70 19.13
C ASN A 373 -14.57 11.01 19.13
N ASN A 374 -14.34 11.93 18.19
CA ASN A 374 -15.13 13.16 18.09
C ASN A 374 -16.57 12.82 17.63
N PRO A 375 -17.60 13.04 18.46
CA PRO A 375 -18.99 12.71 18.11
C PRO A 375 -19.61 13.72 17.13
N ASN A 376 -19.01 14.90 16.99
CA ASN A 376 -19.52 15.98 16.16
C ASN A 376 -19.02 15.87 14.72
N PRO A 377 -19.80 16.36 13.74
CA PRO A 377 -19.32 16.52 12.37
C PRO A 377 -18.09 17.42 12.32
N HIS A 378 -17.03 16.98 11.64
CA HIS A 378 -15.79 17.73 11.47
C HIS A 378 -15.14 17.46 10.11
N PHE A 379 -14.34 18.40 9.64
CA PHE A 379 -13.67 18.33 8.34
C PHE A 379 -12.17 18.12 8.49
N MET A 380 -11.68 17.11 7.77
CA MET A 380 -10.26 16.83 7.59
C MET A 380 -9.85 17.14 6.16
N ILE A 381 -8.87 18.03 5.99
CA ILE A 381 -8.25 18.33 4.70
C ILE A 381 -6.99 17.49 4.55
N VAL A 382 -7.01 16.54 3.63
CA VAL A 382 -5.88 15.64 3.39
C VAL A 382 -4.99 16.20 2.29
N CYS A 383 -3.70 16.36 2.60
CA CYS A 383 -2.70 16.88 1.68
C CYS A 383 -1.41 16.05 1.75
N HIS A 384 -1.35 14.97 0.95
CA HIS A 384 -0.21 14.04 0.99
C HIS A 384 1.12 14.64 0.49
N ASP A 385 1.10 15.77 -0.22
CA ASP A 385 2.30 16.51 -0.67
C ASP A 385 1.95 18.00 -0.79
N LEU A 386 2.44 18.81 0.16
CA LEU A 386 2.17 20.24 0.24
C LEU A 386 2.73 21.02 -0.96
N LYS A 387 3.82 20.53 -1.57
CA LYS A 387 4.47 21.18 -2.72
C LYS A 387 3.65 20.97 -4.00
N LYS A 388 2.96 19.83 -4.11
CA LYS A 388 2.12 19.47 -5.27
C LYS A 388 0.63 19.80 -5.09
N THR A 389 0.23 20.32 -3.94
CA THR A 389 -1.18 20.57 -3.63
C THR A 389 -1.76 21.75 -4.42
N ASN A 390 -3.07 21.74 -4.68
CA ASN A 390 -3.75 22.85 -5.34
C ASN A 390 -3.94 24.05 -4.41
N LYS A 391 -2.99 24.99 -4.44
CA LYS A 391 -3.01 26.23 -3.63
C LYS A 391 -4.26 27.10 -3.88
N SER A 392 -4.76 27.17 -5.12
CA SER A 392 -5.96 27.95 -5.43
C SER A 392 -7.20 27.38 -4.75
N ALA A 393 -7.32 26.06 -4.64
CA ALA A 393 -8.42 25.41 -3.91
C ALA A 393 -8.39 25.74 -2.41
N PHE A 394 -7.19 25.79 -1.80
CA PHE A 394 -7.00 26.24 -0.42
C PHE A 394 -7.48 27.68 -0.22
N ALA A 395 -6.95 28.61 -1.02
CA ALA A 395 -7.25 30.04 -0.90
C ALA A 395 -8.70 30.41 -1.26
N THR A 396 -9.46 29.51 -1.89
CA THR A 396 -10.85 29.77 -2.33
C THR A 396 -11.82 28.83 -1.63
N LYS A 397 -12.12 27.67 -2.24
CA LYS A 397 -13.19 26.78 -1.81
C LYS A 397 -13.01 26.28 -0.38
N ILE A 398 -11.80 25.90 0.01
CA ILE A 398 -11.52 25.37 1.35
C ILE A 398 -11.62 26.48 2.40
N ALA A 399 -11.03 27.66 2.16
CA ALA A 399 -11.16 28.81 3.05
C ALA A 399 -12.63 29.28 3.22
N THR A 400 -13.45 29.20 2.15
CA THR A 400 -14.90 29.46 2.26
C THR A 400 -15.59 28.42 3.13
N LEU A 401 -15.35 27.13 2.87
CA LEU A 401 -15.95 26.05 3.64
C LEU A 401 -15.56 26.11 5.12
N GLN A 402 -14.30 26.40 5.42
CA GLN A 402 -13.79 26.59 6.78
C GLN A 402 -14.62 27.63 7.53
N LYS A 403 -14.72 28.85 7.01
CA LYS A 403 -15.45 29.95 7.67
C LYS A 403 -16.91 29.59 7.94
N GLU A 404 -17.56 28.94 6.97
CA GLU A 404 -18.95 28.50 7.13
C GLU A 404 -19.09 27.36 8.16
N ALA A 405 -18.12 26.45 8.22
CA ALA A 405 -18.12 25.30 9.13
C ALA A 405 -17.87 25.72 10.58
N GLU A 406 -16.86 26.57 10.80
CA GLU A 406 -16.52 27.12 12.12
C GLU A 406 -17.67 27.98 12.68
N ALA A 407 -18.36 28.74 11.82
CA ALA A 407 -19.55 29.50 12.22
C ALA A 407 -20.70 28.61 12.74
N LYS A 408 -20.69 27.30 12.40
CA LYS A 408 -21.62 26.28 12.90
C LYS A 408 -21.02 25.40 14.00
N GLY A 409 -19.82 25.73 14.49
CA GLY A 409 -19.12 24.99 15.54
C GLY A 409 -18.55 23.64 15.09
N MET A 410 -18.35 23.43 13.79
CA MET A 410 -17.68 22.23 13.29
C MET A 410 -16.17 22.44 13.26
N GLU A 411 -15.43 21.46 13.77
CA GLU A 411 -13.96 21.47 13.72
C GLU A 411 -13.46 21.32 12.29
N PHE A 412 -12.34 21.98 12.01
CA PHE A 412 -11.71 22.02 10.70
C PHE A 412 -10.19 21.96 10.87
N TYR A 413 -9.52 21.06 10.17
CA TYR A 413 -8.07 20.91 10.24
C TYR A 413 -7.50 20.26 8.97
N ALA A 414 -6.19 20.41 8.75
CA ALA A 414 -5.48 19.69 7.70
C ALA A 414 -4.58 18.59 8.26
N VAL A 415 -4.39 17.53 7.48
CA VAL A 415 -3.37 16.53 7.69
C VAL A 415 -2.47 16.49 6.47
N VAL A 416 -1.19 16.73 6.68
CA VAL A 416 -0.16 16.82 5.65
C VAL A 416 0.82 15.66 5.74
N GLY A 417 1.39 15.26 4.60
CA GLY A 417 2.52 14.32 4.59
C GLY A 417 3.72 14.93 5.31
N LYS A 418 4.67 14.11 5.77
CA LYS A 418 5.87 14.56 6.50
C LYS A 418 6.49 15.83 5.88
N VAL A 419 6.38 16.94 6.60
CA VAL A 419 6.82 18.28 6.21
C VAL A 419 7.30 19.03 7.45
N GLY A 420 8.27 19.93 7.31
CA GLY A 420 8.75 20.74 8.43
C GLY A 420 7.73 21.81 8.87
N THR A 421 7.77 22.19 10.14
CA THR A 421 6.86 23.21 10.72
C THR A 421 6.95 24.55 9.98
N GLU A 422 8.15 24.98 9.60
CA GLU A 422 8.37 26.23 8.86
C GLU A 422 7.63 26.25 7.50
N GLU A 423 7.66 25.13 6.77
CA GLU A 423 6.97 25.01 5.48
C GLU A 423 5.43 25.08 5.66
N VAL A 424 4.91 24.56 6.77
CA VAL A 424 3.48 24.64 7.10
C VAL A 424 3.08 26.08 7.45
N GLU A 425 3.87 26.76 8.29
CA GLU A 425 3.62 28.15 8.68
C GLU A 425 3.66 29.10 7.47
N GLU A 426 4.65 28.92 6.59
CA GLU A 426 4.74 29.66 5.34
C GLU A 426 3.51 29.41 4.45
N PHE A 427 3.06 28.16 4.37
CA PHE A 427 1.87 27.79 3.60
C PHE A 427 0.59 28.43 4.19
N GLN A 428 0.38 28.33 5.49
CA GLN A 428 -0.76 28.93 6.19
C GLN A 428 -0.81 30.45 5.97
N LYS A 429 0.34 31.13 6.16
CA LYS A 429 0.47 32.57 5.94
C LYS A 429 0.22 32.94 4.47
N GLY A 430 0.78 32.16 3.54
CA GLY A 430 0.61 32.39 2.11
C GLY A 430 -0.83 32.23 1.63
N MET A 431 -1.60 31.34 2.25
CA MET A 431 -3.01 31.08 1.90
C MET A 431 -4.01 31.90 2.72
N GLY A 432 -3.58 32.55 3.81
CA GLY A 432 -4.46 33.28 4.72
C GLY A 432 -5.37 32.35 5.54
N ILE A 433 -4.80 31.24 6.01
CA ILE A 433 -5.49 30.15 6.72
C ILE A 433 -4.96 30.07 8.16
N ASP A 434 -5.86 29.85 9.12
CA ASP A 434 -5.57 29.79 10.56
C ASP A 434 -6.00 28.47 11.25
N PHE A 435 -6.60 27.52 10.53
CA PHE A 435 -6.92 26.21 11.08
C PHE A 435 -5.67 25.34 11.32
N PRO A 436 -5.70 24.38 12.28
CA PRO A 436 -4.55 23.57 12.66
C PRO A 436 -4.12 22.54 11.59
N PHE A 437 -2.84 22.20 11.60
CA PHE A 437 -2.23 21.19 10.73
C PHE A 437 -1.62 20.05 11.56
N TYR A 438 -1.85 18.82 11.11
CA TYR A 438 -1.29 17.59 11.65
C TYR A 438 -0.44 16.89 10.59
N ILE A 439 0.53 16.07 10.99
CA ILE A 439 1.31 15.20 10.11
C ILE A 439 0.77 13.78 10.15
N ALA A 440 0.81 13.11 9.01
CA ALA A 440 0.69 11.67 8.94
C ALA A 440 1.62 11.11 7.86
N ASP A 441 1.74 9.78 7.84
CA ASP A 441 2.45 9.09 6.78
C ASP A 441 1.80 9.32 5.40
N ASP A 442 2.59 9.51 4.35
CA ASP A 442 2.05 9.83 3.03
C ASP A 442 1.27 8.65 2.42
N ILE A 443 1.64 7.40 2.74
CA ILE A 443 0.90 6.21 2.34
C ILE A 443 -0.47 6.19 3.00
N LEU A 444 -0.57 6.56 4.28
CA LEU A 444 -1.85 6.74 4.97
C LEU A 444 -2.70 7.78 4.23
N LEU A 445 -2.19 8.99 4.01
CA LEU A 445 -2.95 10.06 3.37
C LEU A 445 -3.44 9.68 1.96
N LYS A 446 -2.58 9.04 1.17
CA LYS A 446 -2.95 8.49 -0.15
C LYS A 446 -4.02 7.40 -0.02
N THR A 447 -4.07 6.66 1.08
CA THR A 447 -5.08 5.64 1.36
C THR A 447 -6.42 6.25 1.78
N ILE A 448 -6.42 7.39 2.49
CA ILE A 448 -7.66 8.10 2.88
C ILE A 448 -8.37 8.62 1.63
N VAL A 449 -7.68 9.38 0.77
CA VAL A 449 -8.29 10.04 -0.39
C VAL A 449 -7.27 10.24 -1.51
N ARG A 450 -7.71 10.04 -2.76
CA ARG A 450 -6.86 10.15 -3.97
C ARG A 450 -6.79 11.59 -4.53
N SER A 451 -7.03 12.59 -3.69
CA SER A 451 -7.01 14.00 -4.08
C SER A 451 -6.02 14.78 -3.22
N ASN A 452 -5.42 15.82 -3.81
CA ASN A 452 -4.45 16.69 -3.16
C ASN A 452 -4.73 18.17 -3.51
N PRO A 453 -5.50 18.90 -2.68
CA PRO A 453 -6.09 18.46 -1.41
C PRO A 453 -7.36 17.62 -1.61
N GLY A 454 -7.58 16.66 -0.73
CA GLY A 454 -8.87 15.97 -0.57
C GLY A 454 -9.59 16.43 0.68
N ILE A 455 -10.92 16.46 0.65
CA ILE A 455 -11.74 16.88 1.78
C ILE A 455 -12.50 15.68 2.30
N VAL A 456 -12.48 15.45 3.61
CA VAL A 456 -13.16 14.33 4.27
C VAL A 456 -14.06 14.87 5.37
N LEU A 457 -15.34 14.49 5.34
CA LEU A 457 -16.30 14.75 6.41
C LEU A 457 -16.38 13.53 7.32
N TRP A 458 -16.11 13.76 8.60
CA TRP A 458 -16.12 12.74 9.64
C TRP A 458 -17.22 13.01 10.65
N LYS A 459 -17.68 11.95 11.33
CA LYS A 459 -18.56 12.01 12.50
C LYS A 459 -18.50 10.71 13.28
N ASP A 460 -18.18 10.75 14.57
CA ASP A 460 -18.17 9.60 15.48
C ASP A 460 -17.38 8.40 14.92
N GLY A 461 -16.12 8.64 14.54
CA GLY A 461 -15.23 7.62 13.97
C GLY A 461 -15.56 7.17 12.55
N LYS A 462 -16.65 7.67 11.95
CA LYS A 462 -17.09 7.30 10.60
C LYS A 462 -16.78 8.37 9.56
N ILE A 463 -16.38 7.91 8.38
CA ILE A 463 -16.27 8.76 7.20
C ILE A 463 -17.65 8.89 6.58
N ILE A 464 -18.25 10.07 6.67
CA ILE A 464 -19.55 10.33 6.09
C ILE A 464 -19.42 10.47 4.56
N HIS A 465 -18.46 11.29 4.11
CA HIS A 465 -18.20 11.46 2.70
C HIS A 465 -16.82 12.08 2.42
N LYS A 466 -16.39 12.00 1.16
CA LYS A 466 -15.11 12.53 0.68
C LYS A 466 -15.27 13.22 -0.66
N TRP A 467 -14.51 14.29 -0.88
CA TRP A 467 -14.53 15.05 -2.11
C TRP A 467 -13.15 15.28 -2.68
N HIS A 468 -13.07 15.21 -4.01
CA HIS A 468 -12.02 15.86 -4.76
C HIS A 468 -12.22 17.39 -4.69
N TYR A 469 -11.16 18.19 -4.51
CA TYR A 469 -11.30 19.66 -4.40
C TYR A 469 -12.06 20.32 -5.57
N ARG A 470 -12.03 19.71 -6.75
CA ARG A 470 -12.76 20.19 -7.95
C ARG A 470 -14.27 20.14 -7.76
N HIS A 471 -14.77 19.15 -7.03
CA HIS A 471 -16.18 18.86 -6.85
C HIS A 471 -16.64 19.08 -5.40
N LEU A 472 -15.92 19.90 -4.63
CA LEU A 472 -16.33 20.27 -3.27
C LEU A 472 -17.65 21.08 -3.33
N PRO A 473 -18.75 20.57 -2.75
CA PRO A 473 -20.02 21.29 -2.65
C PRO A 473 -19.97 22.41 -1.59
N THR A 474 -21.01 23.23 -1.55
CA THR A 474 -21.22 24.23 -0.51
C THR A 474 -21.62 23.59 0.82
N LEU A 475 -21.43 24.28 1.95
CA LEU A 475 -21.81 23.71 3.24
C LEU A 475 -23.32 23.45 3.36
N GLU A 476 -24.14 24.26 2.68
CA GLU A 476 -25.59 24.06 2.64
C GLU A 476 -25.96 22.72 1.99
N GLU A 477 -25.40 22.44 0.82
CA GLU A 477 -25.57 21.17 0.11
C GLU A 477 -25.07 19.99 0.94
N ILE A 478 -23.95 20.15 1.65
CA ILE A 478 -23.40 19.13 2.54
C ILE A 478 -24.39 18.82 3.66
N ASN A 479 -24.90 19.86 4.34
CA ASN A 479 -25.83 19.70 5.44
C ASN A 479 -27.10 18.97 5.01
N VAL A 480 -27.69 19.39 3.88
CA VAL A 480 -28.92 18.79 3.35
C VAL A 480 -28.70 17.34 2.93
N THR A 481 -27.55 17.00 2.38
CA THR A 481 -27.31 15.67 1.79
C THR A 481 -26.78 14.66 2.81
N TYR A 482 -25.89 15.09 3.72
CA TYR A 482 -25.06 14.18 4.52
C TYR A 482 -25.22 14.32 6.04
N LEU A 483 -25.73 15.45 6.54
CA LEU A 483 -25.81 15.73 7.99
C LEU A 483 -27.24 15.90 8.50
N LYS A 484 -28.22 15.27 7.83
CA LYS A 484 -29.65 15.34 8.20
C LYS A 484 -29.94 14.96 9.65
#